data_AF-A0A6P2EJW5-F1
#
_entry.id   AF-A0A6P2EJW5-F1
#
_cell.length_a   1.000
_cell.length_b   1.000
_cell.length_c   1.000
_cell.angle_alpha   90.00
_cell.angle_beta   90.00
_cell.angle_gamma   90.00
#
_symmetry.space_group_name_H-M   'P 1'
#
loop_
_entity.id
_entity.type
_entity.pdbx_description
1 polymer ?
#
loop_
_entity_poly.entity_id
_entity_poly.type
_entity_poly.pdbx_seq_one_letter_code
_entity_poly.pdbx_strand_id
1 'polypeptide(L)' 'MEAGIPTVMYGAGPESLLEANGHCADERAPLDELRKATVVVANTLLQLLTR' A
#
# COMPACT_ATOMS: atom_id res chain seq x y z
N MET A 1 6.21 -16.05 -4.84
CA MET A 1 5.49 -16.23 -6.12
C MET A 1 5.34 -17.72 -6.38
N GLU A 2 4.39 -18.38 -5.72
CA GLU A 2 4.25 -19.85 -5.81
C GLU A 2 2.97 -20.31 -6.50
N ALA A 3 1.91 -19.49 -6.48
CA ALA A 3 0.63 -19.82 -7.11
C ALA A 3 0.58 -19.55 -8.63
N GLY A 4 1.67 -19.05 -9.24
CA GLY A 4 1.69 -18.67 -10.66
C GLY A 4 0.81 -17.46 -11.03
N ILE A 5 0.26 -16.75 -10.05
CA ILE A 5 -0.61 -15.58 -10.25
C ILE A 5 0.25 -14.32 -10.44
N PRO A 6 0.01 -13.51 -11.49
CA PRO A 6 0.67 -12.22 -11.66
C PRO A 6 0.48 -11.33 -10.42
N THR A 7 1.59 -10.89 -9.84
CA THR A 7 1.59 -10.12 -8.59
C THR A 7 2.24 -8.76 -8.82
N VAL A 8 1.62 -7.70 -8.31
CA VAL A 8 2.16 -6.34 -8.32
C VAL A 8 2.28 -5.86 -6.87
N MET A 9 3.37 -5.15 -6.58
CA MET A 9 3.56 -4.46 -5.30
C MET A 9 3.53 -2.94 -5.53
N TYR A 10 2.97 -2.21 -4.58
CA TYR A 10 3.01 -0.75 -4.55
C TYR A 10 3.34 -0.27 -3.13
N GLY A 11 3.99 0.90 -3.03
CA GLY A 11 4.27 1.53 -1.75
C GLY A 11 3.05 2.33 -1.25
N ALA A 12 2.76 2.21 0.04
CA ALA A 12 1.70 2.96 0.73
C ALA A 12 2.28 3.52 2.04
N GLY A 13 2.77 4.75 2.00
CA GLY A 13 3.45 5.36 3.14
C GLY A 13 4.26 6.59 2.75
N PRO A 14 4.95 7.20 3.73
CA PRO A 14 5.80 8.36 3.50
C PRO A 14 6.99 8.02 2.59
N GLU A 15 7.67 9.05 2.08
CA GLU A 15 8.67 8.92 1.02
C GLU A 15 9.88 8.08 1.47
N SER A 16 10.22 8.12 2.76
CA SER A 16 11.36 7.39 3.31
C SER A 16 11.05 6.54 4.53
N LEU A 17 11.89 5.51 4.75
CA LEU A 17 11.84 4.68 5.95
C LEU A 17 12.05 5.49 7.24
N LEU A 18 12.84 6.56 7.16
CA LEU A 18 13.10 7.46 8.29
C LEU A 18 11.83 8.20 8.72
N GLU A 19 11.03 8.67 7.76
CA GLU A 19 9.75 9.34 8.04
C GLU A 19 8.72 8.38 8.65
N ALA A 20 8.73 7.11 8.20
CA ALA A 20 7.90 6.05 8.79
C ALA A 20 8.40 5.59 10.16
N ASN A 21 9.63 5.93 10.54
CA ASN A 21 10.35 5.30 11.66
C ASN A 21 10.31 3.76 11.55
N GLY A 22 10.47 3.27 10.32
CA GLY A 22 10.25 1.86 9.98
C GLY A 22 11.25 0.94 10.69
N HIS A 23 10.76 -0.22 11.13
CA HIS A 23 11.53 -1.21 11.89
C HIS A 23 12.09 -0.70 13.24
N CYS A 24 11.55 0.41 13.76
CA CYS A 24 11.91 0.96 15.06
C CYS A 24 10.70 0.95 16.02
N ALA A 25 10.94 1.27 17.30
CA ALA A 25 9.84 1.53 18.23
C ALA A 25 9.08 2.79 17.81
N ASP A 26 7.74 2.76 17.82
CA ASP A 26 6.86 3.83 17.29
C ASP A 26 6.92 3.98 15.76
N GLU A 27 6.95 2.86 15.03
CA GLU A 27 6.68 2.86 13.60
C GLU A 27 5.28 3.44 13.32
N ARG A 28 5.19 4.36 12.34
CA ARG A 28 3.99 5.17 12.13
C ARG A 28 3.75 5.49 10.66
N ALA A 29 2.47 5.65 10.33
CA ALA A 29 2.02 6.09 9.02
C ALA A 29 1.01 7.24 9.17
N PRO A 30 1.05 8.27 8.31
CA PRO A 30 0.02 9.30 8.28
C PRO A 30 -1.37 8.72 7.97
N LEU A 31 -2.40 9.17 8.68
CA LEU A 31 -3.78 8.71 8.44
C LEU A 31 -4.29 9.04 7.04
N ASP A 32 -3.78 10.11 6.42
CA ASP A 32 -4.15 10.44 5.05
C ASP A 32 -3.60 9.41 4.04
N GLU A 33 -2.39 8.89 4.27
CA GLU A 33 -1.77 7.86 3.44
C GLU A 33 -2.53 6.54 3.56
N LEU A 34 -3.02 6.19 4.76
CA LEU A 34 -3.92 5.04 4.95
C LEU A 34 -5.20 5.16 4.10
N ARG A 35 -5.80 6.35 4.09
CA ARG A 35 -6.99 6.63 3.27
C ARG A 35 -6.67 6.53 1.77
N LYS A 36 -5.57 7.12 1.32
CA LYS A 36 -5.14 7.06 -0.09
C LYS A 36 -4.85 5.63 -0.53
N ALA A 37 -4.13 4.86 0.28
CA ALA A 37 -3.85 3.45 0.03
C ALA A 37 -5.13 2.62 -0.15
N THR A 38 -6.14 2.88 0.69
CA THR A 38 -7.46 2.23 0.58
C THR A 38 -8.13 2.54 -0.75
N VAL A 39 -8.10 3.80 -1.20
CA VAL A 39 -8.67 4.22 -2.48
C VAL A 39 -7.95 3.56 -3.66
N VAL A 40 -6.61 3.44 -3.60
CA VAL A 40 -5.82 2.76 -4.63
C VAL A 40 -6.24 1.30 -4.77
N VAL A 41 -6.33 0.55 -3.66
CA VAL A 41 -6.77 -0.85 -3.69
C VAL A 41 -8.20 -0.97 -4.21
N ALA A 42 -9.12 -0.15 -3.71
CA ALA A 42 -10.53 -0.18 -4.11
C ALA A 42 -10.70 0.08 -5.61
N ASN A 43 -10.03 1.10 -6.15
CA ASN A 43 -10.08 1.42 -7.58
C ASN A 43 -9.40 0.35 -8.44
N THR A 44 -8.31 -0.25 -7.95
CA THR A 44 -7.63 -1.36 -8.64
C THR A 44 -8.56 -2.57 -8.75
N LEU A 45 -9.20 -2.95 -7.66
CA LEU A 45 -10.18 -4.04 -7.64
C LEU A 45 -11.38 -3.73 -8.52
N LEU A 46 -11.92 -2.51 -8.45
CA LEU A 46 -13.00 -2.07 -9.33
C LEU A 46 -12.61 -2.27 -10.80
N GLN A 47 -11.43 -1.78 -11.21
CA GLN A 47 -10.95 -1.93 -12.58
C GLN A 47 -10.77 -3.39 -13.00
N LEU A 48 -10.30 -4.26 -12.11
CA LEU A 48 -10.06 -5.68 -12.41
C LEU A 48 -11.35 -6.52 -12.43
N LEU A 49 -12.34 -6.16 -11.61
CA LEU A 49 -13.56 -6.95 -11.43
C LEU A 49 -14.73 -6.50 -12.33
N THR A 50 -14.64 -5.32 -12.94
CA THR A 50 -15.70 -4.81 -13.85
C THR A 50 -15.26 -4.76 -15.32
N ARG A 51 -14.20 -5.47 -15.68
CA ARG A 51 -13.75 -5.65 -17.06
C ARG A 51 -14.00 -7.07 -17.53
#